data_AF-A0A9P9YQV4-F1
#
_entry.id   AF-A0A9P9YQV4-F1
#
_cell.length_a   1.000
_cell.length_b   1.000
_cell.length_c   1.000
_cell.angle_alpha   90.00
_cell.angle_beta   90.00
_cell.angle_gamma   90.00
#
_symmetry.space_group_name_H-M   'P 1'
#
loop_
_entity.id
_entity.type
_entity.pdbx_description
1 polymer ?
#
loop_
_entity_poly.entity_id
_entity_poly.type
_entity_poly.pdbx_seq_one_letter_code
_entity_poly.pdbx_strand_id
1 'polypeptide(L)'
;MEHEKFLKPTVTYHLFLYRVELARRNARQLRLSRTKIEITDELISNTVRNLKTCSMDDLKAVNRELLFKRKLRSNVSKLRKEAKRQQKSEEKPPKQD
;
A
#
# COMPACT_ATOMS: atom_id res chain seq x y z
N MET A 1 11.87 45.63 10.82
CA MET A 1 11.35 44.73 9.78
C MET A 1 11.44 43.31 10.32
N GLU A 2 10.32 42.84 10.87
CA GLU A 2 10.14 41.58 11.60
C GLU A 2 9.77 40.46 10.61
N HIS A 3 10.71 39.95 9.82
CA HIS A 3 10.40 38.84 8.90
C HIS A 3 11.62 37.97 8.63
N GLU A 4 12.20 37.29 9.63
CA GLU A 4 13.06 36.12 9.32
C GLU A 4 13.40 35.18 10.47
N LYS A 5 12.54 35.09 11.51
CA LYS A 5 12.54 33.89 12.34
C LYS A 5 11.81 32.79 11.58
N PHE A 6 12.44 32.23 10.55
CA PHE A 6 12.14 30.87 10.11
C PHE A 6 12.34 29.98 11.33
N LEU A 7 11.24 29.72 12.05
CA LEU A 7 11.18 28.76 13.13
C LEU A 7 11.78 27.47 12.59
N LYS A 8 13.00 27.14 13.05
CA LYS A 8 13.67 25.89 12.69
C LYS A 8 12.65 24.78 12.88
N PRO A 9 12.31 24.01 11.83
CA PRO A 9 11.22 23.07 11.93
C PRO A 9 11.52 22.11 13.07
N THR A 10 10.64 22.11 14.09
CA THR A 10 10.86 21.35 15.32
C THR A 10 10.96 19.86 14.98
N VAL A 11 11.61 19.08 15.84
CA VAL A 11 11.69 17.61 15.66
C VAL A 11 10.30 17.01 15.49
N THR A 12 9.32 17.52 16.24
CA THR A 12 7.91 17.15 16.13
C THR A 12 7.32 17.43 14.74
N TYR A 13 7.61 18.59 14.16
CA TYR A 13 7.14 18.94 12.82
C TYR A 13 7.78 18.07 11.72
N HIS A 14 9.06 17.74 11.85
CA HIS A 14 9.71 16.78 10.96
C HIS A 14 9.10 15.38 11.05
N LEU A 15 8.81 14.91 12.27
CA LEU A 15 8.12 13.63 12.48
C LEU A 15 6.72 13.64 11.88
N PHE A 16 5.98 14.74 12.02
CA PHE A 16 4.68 14.91 11.38
C PHE A 16 4.80 14.82 9.84
N LEU A 17 5.70 15.60 9.23
CA LEU A 17 5.91 15.58 7.77
C LEU A 17 6.31 14.19 7.27
N TYR A 18 7.19 13.50 7.99
CA TYR A 18 7.60 12.14 7.65
C TYR A 18 6.41 11.17 7.64
N ARG A 19 5.50 11.28 8.62
CA ARG A 19 4.30 10.45 8.71
C ARG A 19 3.29 10.76 7.61
N VAL A 20 3.12 12.04 7.27
CA VAL A 20 2.32 12.46 6.12
C VAL A 20 2.88 11.90 4.82
N GLU A 21 4.19 11.96 4.64
CA GLU A 21 4.87 11.44 3.45
C GLU A 21 4.75 9.90 3.34
N LEU A 22 4.90 9.19 4.46
CA LEU A 22 4.63 7.74 4.55
C LEU A 22 3.18 7.41 4.15
N ALA A 23 2.20 8.13 4.69
CA ALA A 23 0.79 7.93 4.38
C ALA A 23 0.50 8.16 2.88
N ARG A 24 1.08 9.22 2.30
CA ARG A 24 0.97 9.54 0.87
C ARG A 24 1.50 8.43 -0.03
N ARG A 25 2.66 7.85 0.31
CA ARG A 25 3.24 6.72 -0.43
C ARG A 25 2.37 5.47 -0.34
N ASN A 26 1.85 5.17 0.85
CA ASN A 26 0.97 4.02 1.07
C ASN A 26 -0.34 4.16 0.28
N ALA A 27 -0.96 5.35 0.25
CA ALA A 27 -2.16 5.61 -0.54
C ALA A 27 -1.91 5.44 -2.06
N ARG A 28 -0.77 5.93 -2.56
CA ARG A 28 -0.34 5.72 -3.95
C ARG A 28 -0.15 4.25 -4.27
N GLN A 29 0.53 3.51 -3.40
CA GLN A 29 0.79 2.08 -3.58
C GLN A 29 -0.51 1.27 -3.55
N LEU A 30 -1.47 1.65 -2.71
CA LEU A 30 -2.79 1.02 -2.64
C LEU A 30 -3.55 1.22 -3.95
N ARG A 31 -3.58 2.45 -4.49
CA ARG A 31 -4.21 2.76 -5.78
C ARG A 31 -3.59 1.96 -6.92
N LEU A 32 -2.26 1.95 -7.01
CA LEU A 32 -1.54 1.14 -8.01
C LEU A 32 -1.84 -0.34 -7.88
N SER A 33 -1.88 -0.86 -6.65
CA SER A 33 -2.18 -2.26 -6.39
C SER A 33 -3.62 -2.62 -6.77
N ARG A 34 -4.58 -1.72 -6.54
CA ARG A 34 -5.96 -1.87 -6.98
C ARG A 34 -6.05 -1.93 -8.50
N THR A 35 -5.43 -0.99 -9.21
CA THR A 35 -5.39 -1.00 -10.68
C THR A 35 -4.73 -2.27 -11.23
N LYS A 36 -3.64 -2.74 -10.61
CA LYS A 36 -3.02 -4.03 -10.98
C LYS A 36 -3.99 -5.20 -10.83
N ILE A 37 -4.76 -5.23 -9.74
CA ILE A 37 -5.77 -6.29 -9.53
C ILE A 37 -6.85 -6.23 -10.61
N GLU A 38 -7.36 -5.05 -10.91
CA GLU A 38 -8.42 -4.86 -11.93
C GLU A 38 -7.93 -5.32 -13.31
N ILE A 39 -6.73 -4.88 -13.74
CA ILE A 39 -6.13 -5.29 -15.01
C ILE A 39 -5.89 -6.80 -15.05
N THR A 40 -5.34 -7.38 -13.97
CA THR A 40 -5.08 -8.82 -13.91
C THR A 40 -6.38 -9.63 -13.93
N ASP A 41 -7.43 -9.22 -13.21
CA ASP A 41 -8.71 -9.94 -13.23
C ASP A 41 -9.37 -9.86 -14.62
N GLU A 42 -9.20 -8.74 -15.34
CA GLU A 42 -9.64 -8.61 -16.74
C GLU A 42 -8.86 -9.53 -17.68
N LEU A 43 -7.52 -9.56 -17.56
CA LEU A 43 -6.67 -10.46 -18.34
C LEU A 43 -7.02 -11.93 -18.10
N ILE A 44 -7.16 -12.34 -16.83
CA ILE A 44 -7.59 -13.70 -16.48
C ILE A 44 -8.96 -13.99 -17.07
N SER A 45 -9.93 -13.07 -16.97
CA SER A 45 -11.28 -13.26 -17.52
C SER A 45 -11.27 -13.37 -19.04
N ASN A 46 -10.39 -12.64 -19.74
CA ASN A 46 -10.20 -12.75 -21.17
C ASN A 46 -9.57 -14.08 -21.55
N THR A 47 -8.51 -14.50 -20.85
CA THR A 47 -7.86 -15.79 -21.07
C THR A 47 -8.81 -16.95 -20.80
N VAL A 48 -9.61 -16.89 -19.74
CA VAL A 48 -10.61 -17.91 -19.40
C VAL A 48 -11.77 -17.94 -20.40
N ARG A 49 -12.19 -16.80 -20.95
CA ARG A 49 -13.17 -16.77 -22.06
C ARG A 49 -12.61 -17.38 -23.34
N ASN A 50 -11.32 -17.24 -23.58
CA ASN A 50 -10.60 -17.85 -24.71
C ASN A 50 -10.12 -19.28 -24.44
N LEU A 51 -10.47 -19.87 -23.28
CA LEU A 51 -9.95 -21.16 -22.81
C LEU A 51 -10.48 -22.38 -23.61
N LYS A 52 -11.40 -22.19 -24.56
CA LYS A 52 -11.72 -23.25 -25.54
C LYS A 52 -10.52 -23.58 -26.46
N THR A 53 -9.49 -22.72 -26.46
CA THR A 53 -8.20 -22.88 -27.15
C THR A 53 -7.01 -22.62 -26.22
N CYS A 54 -7.07 -23.08 -24.96
CA CYS A 54 -6.02 -22.78 -23.97
C CYS A 54 -4.74 -23.59 -24.21
N SER A 55 -3.60 -22.88 -24.34
CA SER A 55 -2.28 -23.50 -24.33
C SER A 55 -1.81 -23.75 -22.90
N MET A 56 -0.96 -24.77 -22.71
CA MET A 56 -0.33 -25.05 -21.40
C MET A 56 0.43 -23.84 -20.83
N ASP A 57 0.89 -22.93 -21.67
CA ASP A 57 1.60 -21.74 -21.22
C ASP A 57 0.67 -20.66 -20.67
N ASP A 58 -0.57 -20.58 -21.16
CA ASP A 58 -1.60 -19.71 -20.61
C ASP A 58 -1.98 -20.17 -19.20
N LEU A 59 -2.10 -21.49 -19.00
CA LEU A 59 -2.37 -22.06 -17.67
C LEU A 59 -1.22 -21.77 -16.68
N LYS A 60 0.04 -21.86 -17.13
CA LYS A 60 1.19 -21.47 -16.30
C LYS A 60 1.19 -19.98 -15.99
N ALA A 61 0.79 -19.12 -16.94
CA ALA A 61 0.68 -17.68 -16.72
C ALA A 61 -0.37 -17.36 -15.64
N VAL A 62 -1.57 -17.94 -15.75
CA VAL A 62 -2.63 -17.78 -14.76
C VAL A 62 -2.17 -18.25 -13.37
N ASN A 63 -1.45 -19.37 -13.28
CA ASN A 63 -0.92 -19.84 -11.99
C ASN A 63 0.09 -18.85 -11.37
N ARG A 64 1.00 -18.29 -12.17
CA ARG A 64 1.94 -17.26 -11.70
C ARG A 64 1.21 -16.04 -11.15
N GLU A 65 0.19 -15.57 -11.86
CA GLU A 65 -0.61 -14.42 -11.44
C GLU A 65 -1.39 -14.70 -10.16
N LEU A 66 -1.94 -15.91 -10.01
CA LEU A 66 -2.65 -16.33 -8.80
C LEU A 66 -1.74 -16.33 -7.56
N LEU A 67 -0.53 -16.88 -7.69
CA LEU A 67 0.47 -16.88 -6.62
C LEU A 67 0.89 -15.46 -6.24
N PHE A 68 1.10 -14.60 -7.25
CA PHE A 68 1.43 -13.20 -7.03
C PHE A 68 0.30 -12.45 -6.29
N LYS A 69 -0.96 -12.66 -6.68
CA LYS A 69 -2.15 -12.11 -6.00
C LYS A 69 -2.21 -12.51 -4.53
N ARG A 70 -1.91 -13.78 -4.21
CA ARG A 70 -1.84 -14.28 -2.82
C ARG A 70 -0.74 -13.57 -2.02
N LYS A 71 0.45 -13.40 -2.61
CA LYS A 71 1.57 -12.69 -1.97
C LYS A 71 1.22 -11.22 -1.70
N LEU A 72 0.57 -10.55 -2.66
CA LEU A 72 0.10 -9.18 -2.50
C LEU A 72 -0.92 -9.05 -1.36
N ARG A 73 -1.91 -9.95 -1.27
CA ARG A 73 -2.88 -9.94 -0.17
C ARG A 73 -2.22 -10.07 1.20
N SER A 74 -1.22 -10.94 1.31
CA SER A 74 -0.43 -11.08 2.55
C SER A 74 0.28 -9.78 2.93
N ASN A 75 0.95 -9.13 1.97
CA ASN A 75 1.65 -7.87 2.20
C ASN A 75 0.68 -6.74 2.60
N VAL A 76 -0.48 -6.62 1.94
CA VAL A 76 -1.51 -5.64 2.30
C VAL A 76 -1.99 -5.86 3.73
N SER A 77 -2.22 -7.12 4.14
CA SER A 77 -2.62 -7.44 5.51
C SER A 77 -1.58 -7.00 6.55
N LYS A 78 -0.29 -7.22 6.27
CA LYS A 78 0.81 -6.76 7.13
C LYS A 78 0.83 -5.24 7.27
N LEU A 79 0.75 -4.52 6.15
CA LEU A 79 0.74 -3.05 6.15
C LEU A 79 -0.47 -2.48 6.91
N ARG A 80 -1.66 -3.08 6.80
CA ARG A 80 -2.84 -2.67 7.60
C ARG A 80 -2.61 -2.86 9.10
N LYS A 81 -1.97 -3.96 9.51
CA LYS A 81 -1.61 -4.18 10.93
C LYS A 81 -0.60 -3.14 11.43
N GLU A 82 0.37 -2.77 10.60
CA GLU A 82 1.36 -1.73 10.93
C GLU A 82 0.71 -0.34 11.06
N ALA A 83 -0.17 0.03 10.12
CA ALA A 83 -0.92 1.29 10.20
C ALA A 83 -1.77 1.38 11.48
N LYS A 84 -2.45 0.28 11.86
CA LYS A 84 -3.22 0.22 13.10
C LYS A 84 -2.35 0.36 14.36
N ARG A 85 -1.12 -0.16 14.34
CA ARG A 85 -0.15 0.02 15.44
C ARG A 85 0.31 1.48 15.56
N GLN A 86 0.52 2.16 14.44
CA GLN A 86 0.93 3.57 14.41
C GLN A 86 -0.17 4.52 14.93
N GLN A 87 -1.45 4.22 14.69
CA GLN A 87 -2.57 4.96 15.28
C GLN A 87 -2.64 4.77 16.80
N LYS A 88 -2.41 3.55 17.30
CA LYS A 88 -2.46 3.24 18.74
C LYS A 88 -1.31 3.89 19.54
N SER A 89 -0.19 4.22 18.89
CA SER A 89 0.90 4.99 19.52
C SER A 89 0.63 6.49 19.64
N GLU A 90 -0.35 7.04 18.93
CA GLU A 90 -0.75 8.46 19.08
C GLU A 90 -1.78 8.70 20.19
N GLU A 91 -2.54 7.68 20.60
CA GLU A 91 -3.62 7.82 21.59
C GLU A 91 -3.17 7.66 23.05
N LYS A 92 -1.91 7.30 23.34
CA LYS A 92 -1.43 7.23 24.74
C LYS A 92 -0.85 8.59 25.15
N PRO A 93 -1.53 9.36 26.04
CA PRO A 93 -0.93 10.56 26.60
C PRO A 93 0.27 10.17 27.48
N PRO A 94 1.30 11.04 27.57
CA PRO A 94 2.41 10.81 28.47
C PRO A 94 1.87 10.76 29.90
N LYS A 95 2.16 9.67 30.63
CA LYS A 95 2.01 9.66 32.08
C LYS A 95 3.00 10.69 32.61
N GLN A 96 2.47 11.74 33.23
CA GLN A 96 3.24 12.65 34.06
C GLN A 96 3.49 11.90 35.37
N ASP A 97 4.73 11.47 35.58
CA ASP A 97 5.27 11.12 36.90
C ASP A 97 6.01 12.35 37.45
#